data_AF-H3KDG0-F1
#
_entry.id   AF-H3KDG0-F1
#
_cell.length_a   1.000
_cell.length_b   1.000
_cell.length_c   1.000
_cell.angle_alpha   90.00
_cell.angle_beta   90.00
_cell.angle_gamma   90.00
#
_symmetry.space_group_name_H-M   'P 1'
#
loop_
_entity.id
_entity.type
_entity.pdbx_description
1 polymer ?
#
loop_
_entity_poly.entity_id
_entity_poly.type
_entity_poly.pdbx_seq_one_letter_code
_entity_poly.pdbx_strand_id
1 'polypeptide(L)'
;MNLKELQAWLGEWDGRAALWLPMTDPTLAEIAAPEWRFAPALTGFTGSSGTVLVTRDRAALLTDSRYWVQAEGELLPGVELLRDLPGTDDVWIDWVRRALPEGGRLIADQNLISSAEAERMEDRLGAWVGYAFETRALPRLP
;
A
#
# COMPACT_ATOMS: atom_id res chain seq x y z
N MET A 1 4.91 2.40 14.74
CA MET A 1 4.16 3.59 14.29
C MET A 1 2.75 3.15 13.94
N ASN A 2 1.66 3.64 14.53
CA ASN A 2 0.30 3.25 14.14
C ASN A 2 -0.19 3.99 12.86
N LEU A 3 -1.37 3.62 12.33
CA LEU A 3 -1.92 4.25 11.12
C LEU A 3 -1.99 5.77 11.21
N LYS A 4 -2.46 6.34 12.33
CA LYS A 4 -2.58 7.80 12.50
C LYS A 4 -1.23 8.49 12.51
N GLU A 5 -0.23 7.89 13.15
CA GLU A 5 1.14 8.40 13.16
C GLU A 5 1.75 8.36 11.75
N LEU A 6 1.49 7.29 10.99
CA LEU A 6 1.94 7.17 9.60
C LEU A 6 1.25 8.20 8.68
N GLN A 7 -0.04 8.42 8.86
CA GLN A 7 -0.80 9.45 8.14
C GLN A 7 -0.34 10.87 8.47
N ALA A 8 0.01 11.13 9.74
CA ALA A 8 0.59 12.39 10.16
C ALA A 8 1.96 12.63 9.50
N TRP A 9 2.82 11.60 9.46
CA TRP A 9 4.11 11.66 8.77
C TRP A 9 3.95 11.91 7.25
N LEU A 10 2.97 11.29 6.59
CA LEU A 10 2.63 11.59 5.19
C LEU A 10 2.12 13.02 4.98
N GLY A 11 1.60 13.67 6.03
CA GLY A 11 1.21 15.09 5.97
C GLY A 11 2.36 16.04 5.64
N GLU A 12 3.61 15.64 5.91
CA GLU A 12 4.81 16.43 5.57
C GLU A 12 5.10 16.45 4.06
N TRP A 13 4.49 15.53 3.30
CA TRP A 13 4.74 15.32 1.87
C TRP A 13 3.80 16.12 0.99
N ASP A 14 3.55 17.39 1.35
CA ASP A 14 2.60 18.31 0.68
C ASP A 14 1.15 17.76 0.52
N GLY A 15 0.86 16.61 1.13
CA GLY A 15 -0.41 15.89 1.00
C GLY A 15 -0.53 15.03 -0.26
N ARG A 16 0.50 14.93 -1.11
CA ARG A 16 0.44 14.17 -2.38
C ARG A 16 1.33 12.94 -2.41
N ALA A 17 1.43 12.24 -1.29
CA ALA A 17 2.11 10.95 -1.19
C ALA A 17 1.11 9.83 -0.85
N ALA A 18 1.28 8.69 -1.52
CA ALA A 18 0.63 7.43 -1.20
C ALA A 18 1.71 6.38 -0.96
N LEU A 19 1.56 5.59 0.09
CA LEU A 19 2.39 4.41 0.32
C LEU A 19 1.76 3.19 -0.36
N TRP A 20 2.61 2.37 -0.97
CA TRP A 20 2.29 1.05 -1.50
C TRP A 20 3.11 0.02 -0.73
N LEU A 21 2.46 -0.69 0.19
CA LEU A 21 3.11 -1.56 1.18
C LEU A 21 2.68 -3.02 0.95
N PRO A 22 3.41 -3.80 0.14
CA PRO A 22 3.10 -5.20 -0.05
C PRO A 22 3.37 -5.96 1.24
N MET A 23 2.47 -6.88 1.61
CA MET A 23 2.60 -7.69 2.82
C MET A 23 3.69 -8.76 2.64
N THR A 24 4.94 -8.34 2.78
CA THR A 24 6.12 -9.18 2.63
C THR A 24 7.23 -8.72 3.57
N ASP A 25 8.43 -9.27 3.41
CA ASP A 25 9.64 -8.91 4.13
C ASP A 25 10.82 -8.73 3.15
N PRO A 26 12.05 -8.41 3.61
CA PRO A 26 13.21 -8.20 2.74
C PRO A 26 13.64 -9.40 1.89
N THR A 27 13.15 -10.59 2.23
CA THR A 27 13.38 -11.80 1.42
C THR A 27 12.29 -12.01 0.37
N LEU A 28 11.31 -11.10 0.31
CA LEU A 28 10.11 -11.15 -0.52
C LEU A 28 9.30 -12.43 -0.26
N ALA A 29 9.26 -12.86 1.01
CA ALA A 29 8.54 -14.06 1.41
C ALA A 29 7.02 -13.94 1.19
N GLU A 30 6.38 -15.05 0.86
CA GLU A 30 4.92 -15.17 0.76
C GLU A 30 4.25 -14.91 2.12
N ILE A 31 4.93 -15.26 3.22
CA ILE A 31 4.48 -15.00 4.58
C ILE A 31 5.61 -14.27 5.30
N ALA A 32 5.39 -12.98 5.56
CA ALA A 32 6.37 -12.14 6.23
C ALA A 32 6.72 -12.66 7.65
N ALA A 33 8.00 -12.49 8.03
CA ALA A 33 8.44 -12.66 9.40
C ALA A 33 7.66 -11.73 10.37
N PRO A 34 7.45 -12.12 11.64
CA PRO A 34 6.57 -11.39 12.57
C PRO A 34 6.84 -9.88 12.69
N GLU A 35 8.11 -9.49 12.67
CA GLU A 35 8.56 -8.09 12.77
C GLU A 35 8.28 -7.23 11.52
N TRP A 36 7.87 -7.85 10.41
CA TRP A 36 7.46 -7.20 9.17
C TRP A 36 5.94 -7.24 8.96
N ARG A 37 5.17 -7.78 9.91
CA ARG A 37 3.69 -7.88 9.81
C ARG A 37 3.00 -6.61 10.28
N PHE A 38 3.09 -5.56 9.46
CA PHE A 38 2.47 -4.27 9.75
C PHE A 38 0.96 -4.22 9.48
N ALA A 39 0.43 -5.10 8.61
CA ALA A 39 -0.96 -5.04 8.14
C ALA A 39 -1.99 -5.05 9.28
N PRO A 40 -1.92 -5.94 10.30
CA PRO A 40 -2.88 -5.92 11.40
C PRO A 40 -2.96 -4.58 12.13
N ALA A 41 -1.83 -3.91 12.32
CA ALA A 41 -1.78 -2.63 13.02
C ALA A 41 -2.22 -1.44 12.15
N LEU A 42 -2.10 -1.54 10.82
CA LEU A 42 -2.51 -0.49 9.89
C LEU A 42 -3.96 -0.65 9.42
N THR A 43 -4.46 -1.88 9.29
CA THR A 43 -5.74 -2.17 8.65
C THR A 43 -6.68 -2.99 9.52
N GLY A 44 -6.21 -3.67 10.57
CA GLY A 44 -6.98 -4.65 11.34
C GLY A 44 -6.96 -6.06 10.74
N PHE A 45 -6.51 -6.20 9.49
CA PHE A 45 -6.52 -7.46 8.76
C PHE A 45 -5.41 -8.42 9.20
N THR A 46 -5.78 -9.67 9.44
CA THR A 46 -4.89 -10.73 9.95
C THR A 46 -4.57 -11.82 8.94
N GLY A 47 -5.11 -11.73 7.71
CA GLY A 47 -4.76 -12.65 6.63
C GLY A 47 -3.30 -12.51 6.18
N SER A 48 -2.83 -13.45 5.37
CA SER A 48 -1.40 -13.57 5.06
C SER A 48 -0.93 -12.82 3.82
N SER A 49 -1.84 -12.33 2.98
CA SER A 49 -1.49 -11.78 1.66
C SER A 49 -2.33 -10.57 1.32
N GLY A 50 -1.67 -9.58 0.72
CA GLY A 50 -2.30 -8.34 0.28
C GLY A 50 -1.29 -7.20 0.16
N THR A 51 -1.82 -6.02 -0.15
CA THR A 51 -1.07 -4.77 -0.20
C THR A 51 -1.83 -3.71 0.58
N VAL A 52 -1.14 -3.02 1.48
CA VAL A 52 -1.71 -1.89 2.21
C VAL A 52 -1.37 -0.59 1.48
N LEU A 53 -2.39 0.22 1.22
CA LEU A 53 -2.25 1.54 0.64
C LEU A 53 -2.58 2.60 1.70
N VAL A 54 -1.76 3.64 1.82
CA VAL A 54 -1.97 4.70 2.82
C VAL A 54 -1.67 6.06 2.21
N THR A 55 -2.61 6.99 2.29
CA THR A 55 -2.37 8.43 2.09
C THR A 55 -2.52 9.15 3.43
N ARG A 56 -2.26 10.47 3.45
CA ARG A 56 -2.50 11.32 4.62
C ARG A 56 -3.92 11.15 5.20
N ASP A 57 -4.92 10.91 4.37
CA ASP A 57 -6.34 10.95 4.72
C ASP A 57 -7.10 9.64 4.48
N ARG A 58 -6.51 8.68 3.77
CA ARG A 58 -7.17 7.42 3.38
C ARG A 58 -6.26 6.22 3.62
N ALA A 59 -6.89 5.06 3.79
CA ALA A 59 -6.20 3.79 3.83
C ALA A 59 -7.04 2.73 3.11
N ALA A 60 -6.37 1.75 2.51
CA ALA A 60 -7.02 0.63 1.88
C ALA A 60 -6.19 -0.65 2.01
N LEU A 61 -6.87 -1.79 1.98
CA LEU A 61 -6.28 -3.12 1.86
C LEU A 61 -6.70 -3.71 0.51
N LEU A 62 -5.73 -3.99 -0.35
CA LEU A 62 -5.91 -4.85 -1.52
C LEU A 62 -5.63 -6.30 -1.12
N THR A 63 -6.56 -7.21 -1.36
CA THR A 63 -6.33 -8.65 -1.14
C THR A 63 -7.14 -9.51 -2.11
N ASP A 64 -6.69 -10.74 -2.31
CA ASP A 64 -7.31 -11.68 -3.23
C ASP A 64 -8.55 -12.37 -2.64
N SER A 65 -9.25 -13.10 -3.51
CA SER A 65 -10.53 -13.75 -3.20
C SER A 65 -10.53 -14.70 -2.01
N ARG A 66 -9.37 -15.25 -1.61
CA ARG A 66 -9.26 -16.11 -0.43
C ARG A 66 -9.63 -15.36 0.86
N TYR A 67 -9.45 -14.05 0.86
CA TYR A 67 -9.50 -13.22 2.06
C TYR A 67 -10.62 -12.17 2.08
N TRP A 68 -11.44 -12.04 1.03
CA TRP A 68 -12.45 -10.96 0.98
C TRP A 68 -13.43 -10.99 2.16
N VAL A 69 -14.02 -12.16 2.47
CA VAL A 69 -14.97 -12.29 3.58
C VAL A 69 -14.30 -12.00 4.92
N GLN A 70 -13.05 -12.43 5.08
CA GLN A 70 -12.27 -12.15 6.29
C GLN A 70 -12.01 -10.64 6.42
N ALA A 71 -11.55 -10.00 5.35
CA ALA A 71 -11.26 -8.57 5.35
C ALA A 71 -12.51 -7.74 5.67
N GLU A 72 -13.67 -8.07 5.10
CA GLU A 72 -14.94 -7.38 5.40
C GLU A 72 -15.29 -7.43 6.91
N GLY A 73 -14.89 -8.48 7.61
CA GLY A 73 -15.12 -8.64 9.05
C GLY A 73 -14.05 -8.05 9.98
N GLU A 74 -12.84 -7.80 9.47
CA GLU A 74 -11.67 -7.43 10.29
C GLU A 74 -11.20 -5.98 10.11
N LEU A 75 -11.53 -5.33 9.00
CA LEU A 75 -11.00 -4.01 8.69
C LEU A 75 -11.38 -2.95 9.73
N LEU A 76 -10.40 -2.13 10.11
CA LEU A 76 -10.61 -0.97 10.95
C LEU A 76 -11.55 0.05 10.27
N PRO A 77 -12.34 0.81 11.04
CA PRO A 77 -13.19 1.87 10.48
C PRO A 77 -12.40 2.85 9.62
N GLY A 78 -12.87 3.07 8.40
CA GLY A 78 -12.25 3.99 7.43
C GLY A 78 -11.18 3.36 6.54
N VAL A 79 -10.85 2.07 6.73
CA VAL A 79 -9.99 1.33 5.80
C VAL A 79 -10.87 0.68 4.71
N GLU A 80 -10.57 0.99 3.45
CA GLU A 80 -11.34 0.49 2.31
C GLU A 80 -10.82 -0.90 1.86
N LEU A 81 -11.73 -1.84 1.59
CA LEU A 81 -11.36 -3.12 0.97
C LEU A 81 -11.32 -2.96 -0.55
N LEU A 82 -10.17 -3.25 -1.14
CA LEU A 82 -9.99 -3.41 -2.58
C LEU A 82 -9.89 -4.90 -2.89
N ARG A 83 -10.72 -5.37 -3.80
CA ARG A 83 -10.74 -6.76 -4.22
C ARG A 83 -9.77 -6.97 -5.37
N ASP A 84 -8.68 -7.68 -5.09
CA ASP A 84 -7.71 -8.03 -6.11
C ASP A 84 -8.31 -9.09 -7.04
N LEU A 85 -8.39 -8.73 -8.30
CA LEU A 85 -9.00 -9.54 -9.35
C LEU A 85 -7.90 -9.85 -10.37
N PRO A 86 -7.64 -11.15 -10.63
CA PRO A 86 -6.61 -11.54 -11.58
C PRO A 86 -6.80 -10.87 -12.95
N GLY A 87 -5.74 -10.24 -13.46
CA GLY A 87 -5.74 -9.58 -14.76
C GLY A 87 -6.32 -8.17 -14.77
N THR A 88 -6.66 -7.61 -13.60
CA THR A 88 -7.07 -6.21 -13.46
C THR A 88 -6.23 -5.53 -12.39
N ASP A 89 -5.08 -5.04 -12.80
CA ASP A 89 -4.25 -4.23 -11.92
C ASP A 89 -4.82 -2.80 -11.72
N ASP A 90 -5.97 -2.48 -12.32
CA ASP A 90 -6.54 -1.14 -12.31
C ASP A 90 -7.14 -0.76 -10.96
N VAL A 91 -7.54 -1.73 -10.14
CA VAL A 91 -8.32 -1.47 -8.91
C VAL A 91 -7.56 -0.59 -7.92
N TRP A 92 -6.31 -0.94 -7.62
CA TRP A 92 -5.50 -0.17 -6.67
C TRP A 92 -4.98 1.12 -7.28
N ILE A 93 -4.75 1.15 -8.60
CA ILE A 93 -4.32 2.37 -9.26
C ILE A 93 -5.45 3.39 -9.31
N ASP A 94 -6.67 2.97 -9.65
CA ASP A 94 -7.86 3.83 -9.60
C ASP A 94 -8.07 4.38 -8.20
N TRP A 95 -7.80 3.56 -7.17
CA TRP A 95 -7.79 4.04 -5.80
C TRP A 95 -6.76 5.16 -5.58
N VAL A 96 -5.51 4.97 -6.02
CA VAL A 96 -4.46 6.01 -5.92
C VAL A 96 -4.87 7.30 -6.62
N ARG A 97 -5.48 7.23 -7.81
CA ARG A 97 -5.96 8.43 -8.53
C ARG A 97 -7.07 9.17 -7.78
N ARG A 98 -7.99 8.42 -7.17
CA ARG A 98 -9.07 9.01 -6.37
C ARG A 98 -8.56 9.60 -5.07
N ALA A 99 -7.50 9.02 -4.50
CA ALA A 99 -6.86 9.52 -3.30
C ALA A 99 -5.97 10.74 -3.59
N LEU A 100 -5.32 10.80 -4.76
CA LEU A 100 -4.39 11.85 -5.19
C LEU A 100 -4.82 12.50 -6.52
N PRO A 101 -5.97 13.20 -6.60
CA PRO A 101 -6.56 13.64 -7.86
C PRO A 101 -5.70 14.64 -8.66
N GLU A 102 -4.84 15.40 -7.99
CA GLU A 102 -3.93 16.37 -8.62
C GLU A 102 -2.58 15.76 -9.03
N GLY A 103 -2.45 14.43 -8.94
CA GLY A 103 -1.19 13.74 -9.08
C GLY A 103 -0.43 13.65 -7.74
N GLY A 104 0.69 12.94 -7.76
CA GLY A 104 1.50 12.71 -6.57
C GLY A 104 2.52 11.60 -6.73
N ARG A 105 3.08 11.20 -5.59
CA ARG A 105 4.12 10.18 -5.49
C ARG A 105 3.54 8.92 -4.89
N LEU A 106 3.68 7.80 -5.59
CA LEU A 106 3.50 6.48 -5.01
C LEU A 106 4.86 6.00 -4.51
N ILE A 107 4.91 5.62 -3.24
CA ILE A 107 6.15 5.30 -2.55
C ILE A 107 6.08 3.87 -2.03
N ALA A 108 7.04 3.03 -2.40
CA ALA A 108 7.25 1.72 -1.79
C ALA A 108 8.43 1.74 -0.81
N ASP A 109 8.37 0.90 0.21
CA ASP A 109 9.58 0.61 1.00
C ASP A 109 10.56 -0.16 0.11
N GLN A 110 11.77 0.37 -0.06
CA GLN A 110 12.82 -0.26 -0.85
C GLN A 110 13.19 -1.67 -0.37
N ASN A 111 12.87 -2.01 0.89
CA ASN A 111 13.11 -3.34 1.46
C ASN A 111 11.96 -4.30 1.20
N LEU A 112 10.82 -3.85 0.65
CA LEU A 112 9.63 -4.69 0.45
C LEU A 112 9.35 -4.95 -1.04
N ILE A 113 10.26 -4.54 -1.93
CA ILE A 113 10.08 -4.64 -3.37
C ILE A 113 11.40 -5.02 -4.04
N SER A 114 11.33 -5.78 -5.13
CA SER A 114 12.50 -6.07 -5.98
C SER A 114 12.82 -4.90 -6.91
N SER A 115 14.06 -4.80 -7.38
CA SER A 115 14.43 -3.79 -8.39
C SER A 115 13.61 -3.91 -9.67
N ALA A 116 13.32 -5.13 -10.12
CA ALA A 116 12.52 -5.39 -11.32
C ALA A 116 11.06 -4.90 -11.16
N GLU A 117 10.48 -5.06 -9.97
CA GLU A 117 9.13 -4.57 -9.70
C GLU A 117 9.12 -3.04 -9.53
N ALA A 118 10.17 -2.46 -8.96
CA ALA A 118 10.33 -1.01 -8.91
C ALA A 118 10.40 -0.41 -10.31
N GLU A 119 11.25 -0.94 -11.19
CA GLU A 119 11.35 -0.52 -12.60
C GLU A 119 10.00 -0.65 -13.33
N ARG A 120 9.28 -1.76 -13.13
CA ARG A 120 7.94 -1.94 -13.70
C ARG A 120 6.97 -0.87 -13.21
N MET A 121 7.01 -0.51 -11.92
CA MET A 121 6.11 0.51 -11.36
C MET A 121 6.49 1.92 -11.85
N GLU A 122 7.77 2.21 -12.02
CA GLU A 122 8.24 3.47 -12.62
C GLU A 122 7.74 3.63 -14.06
N ASP A 123 7.90 2.61 -14.90
CA ASP A 123 7.40 2.64 -16.29
C ASP A 123 5.88 2.83 -16.33
N ARG A 124 5.19 2.11 -15.45
CA ARG A 124 3.73 2.11 -15.40
C ARG A 124 3.15 3.44 -14.94
N LEU A 125 3.68 4.03 -13.87
CA LEU A 125 3.22 5.32 -13.36
C LEU A 125 3.80 6.50 -14.15
N GLY A 126 4.99 6.35 -14.75
CA GLY A 126 5.60 7.37 -15.61
C GLY A 126 4.80 7.67 -16.87
N ALA A 127 3.95 6.74 -17.33
CA ALA A 127 3.00 6.99 -18.41
C ALA A 127 1.85 7.95 -18.02
N TRP A 128 1.75 8.34 -16.74
CA TRP A 128 0.60 9.04 -16.17
C TRP A 128 0.99 10.46 -15.77
N VAL A 129 0.38 11.46 -16.41
CA VAL A 129 0.70 12.87 -16.16
C VAL A 129 0.45 13.22 -14.70
N GLY A 130 1.49 13.74 -14.03
CA GLY A 130 1.42 14.20 -12.63
C GLY A 130 1.69 13.12 -11.59
N TYR A 131 1.92 11.86 -11.99
CA TYR A 131 2.27 10.78 -11.08
C TYR A 131 3.72 10.35 -11.23
N ALA A 132 4.32 9.93 -10.13
CA ALA A 132 5.64 9.31 -10.12
C ALA A 132 5.66 8.14 -9.15
N PHE A 133 6.50 7.15 -9.43
CA PHE A 133 6.87 6.11 -8.49
C PHE A 133 8.24 6.41 -7.91
N GLU A 134 8.44 6.12 -6.63
CA GLU A 134 9.76 6.13 -6.00
C GLU A 134 9.86 5.02 -4.94
N THR A 135 11.06 4.48 -4.76
CA THR A 135 11.36 3.59 -3.62
C THR A 135 12.20 4.32 -2.60
N ARG A 136 12.02 4.02 -1.32
CA ARG A 136 12.89 4.54 -0.25
C ARG A 136 12.82 3.71 1.02
N ALA A 137 13.77 3.90 1.92
CA ALA A 137 13.63 3.43 3.29
C ALA A 137 12.51 4.21 4.00
N LEU A 138 11.50 3.50 4.52
CA LEU A 138 10.43 4.09 5.32
C LEU A 138 10.79 4.07 6.82
N PRO A 139 10.12 4.91 7.65
CA PRO A 139 10.16 4.74 9.09
C PRO A 139 9.70 3.33 9.47
N ARG A 140 10.15 2.85 10.65
CA ARG A 140 9.72 1.54 11.15
C ARG A 140 8.20 1.45 11.22
N LEU A 141 7.64 0.60 10.35
CA LEU A 141 6.24 0.22 10.34
C LEU A 141 5.88 -0.50 11.66
N PRO A 142 4.61 -0.44 12.10
CA PRO A 142 4.17 -1.02 13.37
C PRO A 142 4.41 -2.53 13.47
#